data_AF-A0A3D0SMM7-F1
#
_entry.id   AF-A0A3D0SMM7-F1
#
_cell.length_a   1.000
_cell.length_b   1.000
_cell.length_c   1.000
_cell.angle_alpha   90.00
_cell.angle_beta   90.00
_cell.angle_gamma   90.00
#
_symmetry.space_group_name_H-M   'P 1'
#
loop_
_entity.id
_entity.type
_entity.pdbx_description
1 polymer ?
#
loop_
_entity_poly.entity_id
_entity_poly.type
_entity_poly.pdbx_seq_one_letter_code
_entity_poly.pdbx_strand_id
1 'polypeptide(L)'
;MDLALYAPALGYYRAGTRKFGPGGDFITAPELSSLFSRCLARQCEQVLTALNGGMILELGAGTGIMAADLLQELHKLDALPEHYAILELSSELRERQRQTLRERTPDLLERVVWLDTLPQSGFQGVILGN
;
A
#
# COMPACT_ATOMS: atom_id res chain seq x y z
N MET A 1 -17.90 -12.27 13.11
CA MET A 1 -17.87 -11.49 11.85
C MET A 1 -17.12 -12.23 10.74
N ASP A 2 -16.16 -13.09 11.08
CA ASP A 2 -15.25 -13.75 10.14
C ASP A 2 -15.90 -14.40 8.92
N LEU A 3 -17.00 -15.15 9.09
CA LEU A 3 -17.70 -15.77 7.95
C LEU A 3 -18.29 -14.74 6.98
N ALA A 4 -18.89 -13.67 7.49
CA ALA A 4 -19.49 -12.63 6.66
C ALA A 4 -18.44 -11.85 5.84
N LEU A 5 -17.23 -11.69 6.38
CA LEU A 5 -16.18 -10.89 5.76
C LEU A 5 -15.21 -11.70 4.91
N TYR A 6 -14.87 -12.92 5.33
CA TYR A 6 -13.71 -13.65 4.80
C TYR A 6 -14.00 -15.10 4.39
N ALA A 7 -15.25 -15.57 4.45
CA ALA A 7 -15.58 -16.90 3.92
C ALA A 7 -15.09 -17.02 2.46
N PRO A 8 -14.43 -18.13 2.08
CA PRO A 8 -14.02 -18.35 0.70
C PRO A 8 -15.20 -18.18 -0.26
N ALA A 9 -15.01 -17.41 -1.33
CA ALA A 9 -16.00 -17.06 -2.37
C ALA A 9 -17.26 -16.30 -1.92
N LEU A 10 -17.63 -16.32 -0.63
CA LEU A 10 -18.87 -15.73 -0.12
C LEU A 10 -18.65 -14.51 0.76
N GLY A 11 -17.49 -14.43 1.43
CA GLY A 11 -17.15 -13.36 2.33
C GLY A 11 -17.01 -12.05 1.57
N TYR A 12 -17.47 -10.96 2.19
CA TYR A 12 -17.49 -9.65 1.58
C TYR A 12 -16.15 -9.28 0.97
N TYR A 13 -14.98 -9.56 1.56
CA TYR A 13 -13.69 -9.24 0.95
C TYR A 13 -13.15 -10.28 -0.05
N ARG A 14 -13.76 -11.47 -0.15
CA ARG A 14 -13.31 -12.56 -1.04
C ARG A 14 -14.22 -12.85 -2.24
N ALA A 15 -15.43 -12.30 -2.29
CA ALA A 15 -16.43 -12.61 -3.32
C ALA A 15 -16.20 -11.99 -4.72
N GLY A 16 -15.03 -11.42 -5.03
CA GLY A 16 -14.70 -10.91 -6.38
C GLY A 16 -15.50 -9.71 -6.91
N THR A 17 -16.35 -9.07 -6.08
CA THR A 17 -17.03 -7.82 -6.47
C THR A 17 -16.11 -6.60 -6.34
N ARG A 18 -16.26 -5.60 -7.23
CA ARG A 18 -15.54 -4.33 -7.17
C ARG A 18 -15.98 -3.55 -5.92
N LYS A 19 -15.15 -3.53 -4.87
CA LYS A 19 -15.52 -2.92 -3.56
C LYS A 19 -14.95 -1.53 -3.30
N PHE A 20 -13.87 -1.15 -4.00
CA PHE A 20 -13.09 0.06 -3.71
C PHE A 20 -13.15 1.11 -4.84
N GLY A 21 -13.28 2.38 -4.44
CA GLY A 21 -13.24 3.56 -5.31
C GLY A 21 -14.64 4.15 -5.59
N PRO A 22 -14.77 5.15 -6.48
CA PRO A 22 -16.04 5.83 -6.78
C PRO A 22 -17.18 4.93 -7.30
N GLY A 23 -16.87 3.69 -7.69
CA GLY A 23 -17.85 2.66 -8.08
C GLY A 23 -17.87 1.44 -7.17
N GLY A 24 -17.28 1.53 -5.97
CA GLY A 24 -17.35 0.53 -4.91
C GLY A 24 -18.34 0.93 -3.81
N ASP A 25 -18.45 0.12 -2.76
CA ASP A 25 -19.42 0.35 -1.67
C ASP A 25 -18.99 1.48 -0.72
N PHE A 26 -17.70 1.83 -0.72
CA PHE A 26 -17.15 2.94 0.05
C PHE A 26 -15.89 3.51 -0.61
N ILE A 27 -15.57 4.75 -0.26
CA ILE A 27 -14.35 5.45 -0.68
C ILE A 27 -13.42 5.63 0.53
N THR A 28 -12.11 5.55 0.32
CA THR A 28 -11.08 5.74 1.36
C THR A 28 -10.34 7.05 1.19
N ALA A 29 -9.63 7.52 2.22
CA ALA A 29 -8.90 8.79 2.18
C ALA A 29 -7.88 8.88 1.02
N PRO A 30 -7.09 7.84 0.70
CA PRO A 30 -6.20 7.87 -0.46
C PRO A 30 -6.92 8.06 -1.80
N GLU A 31 -8.14 7.52 -1.94
CA GLU A 31 -8.97 7.66 -3.14
C GLU A 31 -9.58 9.05 -3.30
N LEU A 32 -9.74 9.80 -2.19
CA LEU A 32 -10.30 11.15 -2.19
C LEU A 32 -9.27 12.20 -2.60
N SER A 33 -8.03 12.09 -2.11
CA SER A 33 -6.99 13.09 -2.37
C SER A 33 -5.59 12.59 -2.11
N SER A 34 -4.68 12.85 -3.05
CA SER A 34 -3.24 12.61 -2.89
C SER A 34 -2.63 13.36 -1.69
N LEU A 35 -3.29 14.41 -1.16
CA LEU A 35 -2.82 15.14 0.01
C LEU A 35 -2.70 14.24 1.24
N PHE A 36 -3.58 13.25 1.40
CA PHE A 36 -3.51 12.31 2.50
C PHE A 36 -2.18 11.54 2.48
N SER A 37 -1.87 10.90 1.36
CA SER A 37 -0.64 10.14 1.16
C SER A 37 0.61 11.02 1.28
N ARG A 38 0.58 12.26 0.77
CA ARG A 38 1.71 13.21 0.88
C ARG A 38 1.95 13.66 2.32
N CYS A 39 0.91 13.82 3.13
CA CYS A 39 1.06 14.10 4.55
C CYS A 39 1.72 12.92 5.27
N LEU A 40 1.28 11.69 4.99
CA LEU A 40 1.91 10.49 5.54
C LEU A 40 3.35 10.32 5.06
N ALA A 41 3.67 10.67 3.81
CA ALA A 41 5.03 10.61 3.27
C ALA A 41 6.02 11.43 4.11
N ARG A 42 5.63 12.61 4.59
CA ARG A 42 6.48 13.44 5.46
C ARG A 42 6.77 12.78 6.81
N GLN A 43 5.79 12.09 7.38
CA GLN A 43 6.02 11.33 8.61
C GLN A 43 6.93 10.12 8.35
N CYS A 44 6.76 9.45 7.21
CA CYS A 44 7.61 8.32 6.81
C CYS A 44 9.05 8.79 6.59
N GLU A 45 9.26 9.91 5.92
CA GLU A 45 10.58 10.53 5.72
C GLU A 45 11.29 10.75 7.05
N GLN A 46 10.64 11.39 8.03
CA GLN A 46 11.25 11.63 9.35
C GLN A 46 11.74 10.33 10.02
N VAL A 47 10.95 9.26 9.92
CA VAL A 47 11.31 7.96 10.50
C VAL A 47 12.46 7.32 9.72
N LEU A 48 12.39 7.29 8.39
CA LEU A 48 13.45 6.74 7.54
C LEU A 48 14.77 7.47 7.75
N THR A 49 14.74 8.80 7.86
CA THR A 49 15.91 9.64 8.17
C THR A 49 16.47 9.30 9.54
N ALA A 50 15.63 9.17 10.58
CA ALA A 50 16.08 8.81 11.93
C ALA A 50 16.68 7.39 12.01
N LEU A 51 16.22 6.47 11.16
CA LEU A 51 16.73 5.11 11.04
C LEU A 51 17.91 5.00 10.06
N ASN A 52 18.25 6.09 9.37
CA ASN A 52 19.27 6.15 8.31
C ASN A 52 18.99 5.15 7.16
N GLY A 53 17.71 4.98 6.79
CA GLY A 53 17.23 4.03 5.79
C GLY A 53 16.01 3.23 6.27
N GLY A 54 15.83 2.03 5.73
CA GLY A 54 14.76 1.10 6.13
C GLY A 54 13.63 0.93 5.12
N MET A 55 12.60 0.22 5.57
CA MET A 55 11.49 -0.24 4.74
C MET A 55 10.18 0.49 5.06
N ILE A 56 9.24 0.48 4.12
CA ILE A 56 7.83 0.75 4.40
C ILE A 56 7.04 -0.54 4.17
N LEU A 57 6.16 -0.90 5.10
CA LEU A 57 5.23 -2.02 4.98
C LEU A 57 3.80 -1.50 5.03
N GLU A 58 3.05 -1.65 3.94
CA GLU A 58 1.63 -1.32 3.88
C GLU A 58 0.78 -2.59 4.01
N LEU A 59 -0.12 -2.61 4.99
CA LEU A 59 -1.07 -3.70 5.21
C LEU A 59 -2.34 -3.43 4.40
N GLY A 60 -2.59 -4.25 3.37
CA GLY A 60 -3.78 -4.14 2.53
C GLY A 60 -3.84 -2.83 1.74
N ALA A 61 -2.95 -2.66 0.75
CA ALA A 61 -2.79 -1.41 -0.01
C ALA A 61 -3.98 -1.03 -0.93
N GLY A 62 -5.08 -1.76 -0.85
CA GLY A 62 -6.28 -1.52 -1.65
C GLY A 62 -5.96 -1.47 -3.14
N THR A 63 -6.20 -0.32 -3.76
CA THR A 63 -5.97 -0.08 -5.19
C THR A 63 -4.51 0.22 -5.55
N GLY A 64 -3.64 0.46 -4.56
CA GLY A 64 -2.25 0.87 -4.75
C GLY A 64 -2.05 2.38 -4.93
N ILE A 65 -3.12 3.19 -4.83
CA ILE A 65 -3.03 4.66 -4.95
C ILE A 65 -2.18 5.26 -3.84
N MET A 66 -2.36 4.82 -2.59
CA MET A 66 -1.57 5.32 -1.46
C MET A 66 -0.08 5.00 -1.64
N ALA A 67 0.25 3.76 -1.98
CA ALA A 67 1.63 3.34 -2.28
C ALA A 67 2.28 4.20 -3.37
N ALA A 68 1.58 4.42 -4.49
CA ALA A 68 2.09 5.24 -5.58
C ALA A 68 2.33 6.70 -5.14
N ASP A 69 1.38 7.32 -4.44
CA ASP A 69 1.51 8.70 -3.98
C ASP A 69 2.61 8.87 -2.91
N LEU A 70 2.74 7.91 -1.99
CA LEU A 70 3.81 7.87 -0.99
C LEU A 70 5.17 7.78 -1.67
N LEU A 71 5.36 6.85 -2.61
CA LEU A 71 6.62 6.67 -3.33
C LEU A 71 7.00 7.92 -4.14
N GLN A 72 6.04 8.55 -4.82
CA GLN A 72 6.30 9.80 -5.54
C GLN A 72 6.74 10.93 -4.61
N GLU A 73 6.07 11.09 -3.46
CA GLU A 73 6.38 12.17 -2.55
C GLU A 73 7.72 11.92 -1.82
N LEU A 74 7.98 10.69 -1.38
CA LEU A 74 9.26 10.30 -0.81
C LEU A 74 10.41 10.46 -1.80
N HIS A 75 10.17 10.20 -3.10
CA HIS A 75 11.17 10.48 -4.13
C HIS A 75 11.51 11.98 -4.23
N LYS A 76 10.50 12.87 -4.16
CA LYS A 76 10.75 14.32 -4.17
C LYS A 76 11.47 14.82 -2.91
N LEU A 77 11.26 14.13 -1.79
CA LEU A 77 11.90 14.43 -0.50
C LEU A 77 13.31 13.81 -0.38
N ASP A 78 13.79 13.11 -1.41
CA ASP A 78 15.05 12.36 -1.38
C ASP A 78 15.12 11.34 -0.23
N ALA A 79 13.99 10.70 0.06
CA ALA A 79 13.77 9.82 1.21
C ALA A 79 13.12 8.49 0.82
N LEU A 80 13.48 7.96 -0.35
CA LEU A 80 12.96 6.67 -0.80
C LEU A 80 13.37 5.55 0.17
N PRO A 81 12.45 4.63 0.52
CA PRO A 81 12.82 3.46 1.29
C PRO A 81 13.66 2.49 0.45
N GLU A 82 14.35 1.58 1.12
CA GLU A 82 15.02 0.46 0.48
C GLU A 82 14.01 -0.39 -0.30
N HIS A 83 12.90 -0.74 0.36
CA HIS A 83 11.76 -1.43 -0.22
C HIS A 83 10.43 -0.88 0.31
N TYR A 84 9.42 -0.90 -0.57
CA TYR A 84 8.03 -0.70 -0.21
C TYR A 84 7.31 -2.04 -0.27
N ALA A 85 7.12 -2.67 0.87
CA ALA A 85 6.43 -3.94 1.00
C ALA A 85 4.91 -3.75 1.10
N ILE A 86 4.16 -4.57 0.38
CA ILE A 86 2.70 -4.64 0.48
C ILE A 86 2.31 -6.04 0.96
N LEU A 87 1.67 -6.13 2.13
CA LEU A 87 1.04 -7.37 2.59
C LEU A 87 -0.41 -7.40 2.06
N GLU A 88 -0.64 -8.21 1.03
CA GLU A 88 -1.95 -8.33 0.38
C GLU A 88 -2.26 -9.80 0.09
N LEU A 89 -3.38 -10.33 0.58
CA LEU A 89 -3.77 -11.74 0.35
C LEU A 89 -4.59 -11.94 -0.93
N SER A 90 -5.18 -10.87 -1.48
CA SER A 90 -5.99 -10.92 -2.69
C SER A 90 -5.13 -10.82 -3.95
N SER A 91 -5.08 -11.87 -4.76
CA SER A 91 -4.39 -11.86 -6.06
C SER A 91 -4.96 -10.81 -7.03
N GLU A 92 -6.27 -10.55 -6.96
CA GLU A 92 -6.93 -9.51 -7.75
C GLU A 92 -6.40 -8.11 -7.38
N LEU A 93 -6.31 -7.82 -6.08
CA LEU A 93 -5.78 -6.53 -5.63
C LEU A 93 -4.29 -6.40 -5.93
N ARG A 94 -3.51 -7.47 -5.84
CA ARG A 94 -2.09 -7.46 -6.26
C ARG A 94 -1.93 -7.02 -7.71
N GLU A 95 -2.73 -7.55 -8.63
CA GLU A 95 -2.62 -7.15 -10.04
C GLU A 95 -3.08 -5.70 -10.23
N ARG A 96 -4.16 -5.28 -9.56
CA ARG A 96 -4.61 -3.87 -9.60
C ARG A 96 -3.57 -2.90 -9.05
N GLN A 97 -2.88 -3.26 -7.96
CA GLN A 97 -1.78 -2.49 -7.37
C GLN A 97 -0.61 -2.40 -8.35
N ARG A 98 -0.21 -3.53 -8.97
CA ARG A 98 0.84 -3.56 -10.00
C ARG A 98 0.51 -2.66 -11.18
N GLN A 99 -0.72 -2.73 -11.68
CA GLN A 99 -1.19 -1.84 -12.75
C GLN A 99 -1.09 -0.37 -12.33
N THR A 100 -1.61 -0.03 -11.15
CA THR A 100 -1.59 1.35 -10.63
C THR A 100 -0.16 1.87 -10.48
N LEU A 101 0.75 1.06 -9.95
CA LEU A 101 2.15 1.43 -9.78
C LEU A 101 2.90 1.52 -11.12
N ARG A 102 2.61 0.64 -12.09
CA ARG A 102 3.16 0.75 -13.46
C ARG A 102 2.71 2.04 -14.15
N GLU A 103 1.45 2.41 -13.99
CA GLU A 103 0.89 3.61 -14.64
C GLU A 103 1.35 4.90 -13.97
N ARG A 104 1.47 4.93 -12.64
CA ARG A 104 1.75 6.15 -11.87
C ARG A 104 3.23 6.34 -11.50
N THR A 105 3.97 5.26 -11.29
CA THR A 105 5.36 5.28 -10.79
C THR A 105 6.19 4.16 -11.40
N PRO A 106 6.31 4.06 -12.74
CA PRO A 106 7.02 2.96 -13.40
C PRO A 106 8.47 2.86 -12.92
N ASP A 107 9.15 3.99 -12.75
CA ASP A 107 10.56 4.05 -12.35
C ASP A 107 10.83 3.59 -10.91
N LEU A 108 9.78 3.47 -10.09
CA LEU A 108 9.87 3.04 -8.69
C LEU A 108 9.29 1.65 -8.46
N LEU A 109 8.75 1.01 -9.50
CA LEU A 109 8.07 -0.28 -9.37
C LEU A 109 8.99 -1.38 -8.83
N GLU A 110 10.27 -1.37 -9.20
CA GLU A 110 11.25 -2.36 -8.75
C GLU A 110 11.51 -2.33 -7.24
N ARG A 111 11.16 -1.23 -6.56
CA ARG A 111 11.25 -1.12 -5.10
C ARG A 111 10.08 -1.77 -4.39
N VAL A 112 8.99 -2.07 -5.10
CA VAL A 112 7.76 -2.61 -4.51
C VAL A 112 7.82 -4.14 -4.48
N VAL A 113 7.61 -4.70 -3.28
CA VAL A 113 7.57 -6.15 -3.07
C VAL A 113 6.22 -6.53 -2.47
N TRP A 114 5.61 -7.61 -2.98
CA TRP A 114 4.36 -8.14 -2.42
C TRP A 114 4.67 -9.32 -1.52
N LEU A 115 4.14 -9.29 -0.30
CA LEU A 115 4.34 -10.30 0.72
C LEU A 115 3.06 -11.11 0.93
N ASP A 116 3.21 -12.42 1.19
CA ASP A 116 2.13 -13.31 1.62
C ASP A 116 1.99 -13.37 3.15
N THR A 117 3.07 -13.06 3.88
CA THR A 117 3.13 -13.11 5.34
C THR A 117 3.90 -11.90 5.88
N LEU A 118 3.69 -11.57 7.16
CA LEU A 118 4.47 -10.54 7.82
C LEU A 118 5.96 -10.90 7.77
N PRO A 119 6.86 -9.91 7.57
CA PRO A 119 8.29 -10.16 7.65
C PRO A 119 8.65 -10.76 9.01
N GLN A 120 9.62 -11.67 9.00
CA GLN A 120 10.18 -12.26 10.22
C GLN A 120 10.99 -11.21 11.00
N SER A 121 11.70 -11.63 12.05
CA SER A 121 12.58 -10.74 12.83
C SER A 121 13.52 -9.93 11.94
N GLY A 122 13.71 -8.66 12.26
CA GLY A 122 14.64 -7.77 11.55
C GLY A 122 13.98 -6.70 10.67
N PHE A 123 12.65 -6.58 10.67
CA PHE A 123 11.99 -5.41 10.07
C PHE A 123 12.41 -4.12 10.80
N GLN A 124 12.93 -3.15 10.03
CA GLN A 124 13.26 -1.81 10.50
C GLN A 124 12.67 -0.80 9.52
N GLY A 125 11.72 0.01 10.00
CA GLY A 125 11.01 0.95 9.15
C GLY A 125 9.62 1.31 9.65
N VAL A 126 8.73 1.66 8.72
CA VAL A 126 7.37 2.14 9.00
C VAL A 126 6.34 1.11 8.59
N ILE A 127 5.35 0.85 9.46
CA ILE A 127 4.17 0.05 9.10
C ILE A 127 2.97 0.99 8.92
N LEU A 128 2.28 0.87 7.79
CA LEU A 128 1.10 1.64 7.43
C LEU A 128 -0.12 0.72 7.34
N GLY A 129 -1.26 1.18 7.85
CA GLY A 129 -2.56 0.55 7.68
C GLY A 129 -3.64 1.63 7.69
N ASN A 130 -4.42 1.71 6.61
CA ASN A 130 -5.46 2.71 6.39
C ASN A 130 -6.80 2.07 6.06
#